data_AF-A0A932PHF0-F1
#
_entry.id   AF-A0A932PHF0-F1
#
_cell.length_a   1.000
_cell.length_b   1.000
_cell.length_c   1.000
_cell.angle_alpha   90.00
_cell.angle_beta   90.00
_cell.angle_gamma   90.00
#
_symmetry.space_group_name_H-M   'P 1'
#
loop_
_entity.id
_entity.type
_entity.pdbx_description
1 polymer ?
#
loop_
_entity_poly.entity_id
_entity_poly.type
_entity_poly.pdbx_seq_one_letter_code
_entity_poly.pdbx_strand_id
1 'polypeptide(L)'
;MYADTSRLAFRLKRIAEASVLLFSLFPGTASAQERYLDFIRALHDSGFADMAIEYVEQLRGRPGVPDEVRNAADYVIGKSLMIGAESMTDLPKREQQLQGARRYFDKFIREQPQHPRIADAHLDLAQILVERGRVALLQADNPSNQDQRSQFQQEARGFFEDARKSFAAARDQFVAVFKKFPGYIPETEKREREAKDLARHNLMQAQLHLGMVQYEQAQAYDKSSPDRRRTLDEAAGIFKKVHEEYR
;
A
#
# COMPACT_ATOMS: atom_id res chain seq x y z
N MET A 1 84.39 44.51 -46.49
CA MET A 1 85.23 44.84 -45.33
C MET A 1 84.28 45.22 -44.20
N TYR A 2 84.43 44.58 -43.04
CA TYR A 2 83.51 44.49 -41.88
C TYR A 2 82.26 43.62 -42.04
N ALA A 3 82.32 42.47 -41.36
CA ALA A 3 81.22 41.59 -41.00
C ALA A 3 80.49 42.16 -39.77
N ASP A 4 79.20 41.82 -39.59
CA ASP A 4 78.82 41.25 -38.30
C ASP A 4 77.57 40.35 -38.38
N THR A 5 77.72 39.24 -37.69
CA THR A 5 76.80 38.16 -37.38
C THR A 5 75.84 38.53 -36.25
N SER A 6 74.62 37.96 -36.24
CA SER A 6 74.18 37.04 -35.18
C SER A 6 72.66 36.85 -35.14
N ARG A 7 72.31 35.59 -34.86
CA ARG A 7 70.99 35.03 -34.58
C ARG A 7 70.53 35.45 -33.18
N LEU A 8 69.21 35.43 -32.93
CA LEU A 8 68.51 34.95 -31.72
C LEU A 8 67.07 35.51 -31.75
N ALA A 9 66.07 34.69 -32.07
CA ALA A 9 65.26 33.90 -31.12
C ALA A 9 64.00 34.64 -30.64
N PHE A 10 62.85 34.07 -31.02
CA PHE A 10 61.60 33.93 -30.25
C PHE A 10 60.97 35.20 -29.63
N ARG A 11 59.75 35.54 -30.05
CA ARG A 11 58.51 35.38 -29.24
C ARG A 11 57.26 35.85 -29.99
N LEU A 12 56.41 34.86 -30.29
CA LEU A 12 54.94 34.85 -30.23
C LEU A 12 54.20 36.16 -29.89
N LYS A 13 53.26 36.54 -30.77
CA LYS A 13 51.80 36.57 -30.50
C LYS A 13 51.06 37.10 -31.74
N ARG A 14 50.40 36.23 -32.50
CA ARG A 14 49.30 36.61 -33.40
C ARG A 14 48.00 36.29 -32.67
N ILE A 15 47.25 37.34 -32.36
CA ILE A 15 45.88 37.30 -31.82
C ILE A 15 44.95 37.68 -32.97
N ALA A 16 43.78 37.02 -32.96
CA ALA A 16 42.50 37.40 -33.54
C ALA A 16 42.04 36.52 -34.71
N GLU A 17 41.41 35.39 -34.37
CA GLU A 17 40.35 34.82 -35.20
C GLU A 17 39.06 34.74 -34.39
N ALA A 18 38.01 35.29 -34.99
CA ALA A 18 36.68 35.43 -34.47
C ALA A 18 36.01 34.06 -34.31
N SER A 19 35.59 33.73 -33.09
CA SER A 19 34.73 32.59 -32.83
C SER A 19 33.28 33.06 -32.67
N VAL A 20 32.47 32.77 -33.68
CA VAL A 20 31.02 32.87 -33.65
C VAL A 20 30.51 31.84 -32.63
N LEU A 21 30.00 32.30 -31.49
CA LEU A 21 29.30 31.47 -30.51
C LEU A 21 27.93 31.09 -31.08
N LEU A 22 27.85 29.93 -31.72
CA LEU A 22 26.59 29.27 -32.04
C LEU A 22 25.98 28.76 -30.71
N PHE A 23 24.95 29.45 -30.24
CA PHE A 23 24.19 29.06 -29.04
C PHE A 23 23.29 27.87 -29.41
N SER A 24 23.79 26.65 -29.20
CA SER A 24 22.99 25.43 -29.32
C SER A 24 21.95 25.41 -28.21
N LEU A 25 20.75 25.93 -28.50
CA LEU A 25 19.54 25.62 -27.75
C LEU A 25 19.25 24.13 -27.96
N PHE A 26 19.82 23.28 -27.11
CA PHE A 26 19.28 21.95 -26.89
C PHE A 26 17.92 22.15 -26.21
N PRO A 27 16.79 21.78 -26.84
CA PRO A 27 15.57 21.56 -26.09
C PRO A 27 15.84 20.34 -25.22
N GLY A 28 16.36 20.55 -24.02
CA GLY A 28 16.23 19.57 -22.97
C GLY A 28 14.74 19.36 -22.80
N THR A 29 14.23 18.22 -23.25
CA THR A 29 12.94 17.72 -22.81
C THR A 29 13.10 17.52 -21.31
N ALA A 30 12.81 18.56 -20.54
CA ALA A 30 12.50 18.43 -19.14
C ALA A 30 11.22 17.59 -19.12
N SER A 31 11.37 16.27 -19.14
CA SER A 31 10.34 15.37 -18.66
C SER A 31 10.20 15.73 -17.20
N ALA A 32 9.29 16.66 -16.89
CA ALA A 32 8.76 16.79 -15.55
C ALA A 32 8.21 15.41 -15.24
N GLN A 33 8.96 14.63 -14.46
CA GLN A 33 8.61 13.28 -14.12
C GLN A 33 7.31 13.38 -13.31
N GLU A 34 6.19 13.17 -13.99
CA GLU A 34 4.86 13.29 -13.40
C GLU A 34 4.84 12.39 -12.17
N ARG A 35 4.55 12.96 -11.00
CA ARG A 35 4.56 12.24 -9.73
C ARG A 35 3.22 11.52 -9.54
N TYR A 36 2.91 10.60 -10.47
CA TYR A 36 1.61 9.95 -10.61
C TYR A 36 1.05 9.44 -9.28
N LEU A 37 1.85 8.67 -8.53
CA LEU A 37 1.43 8.07 -7.25
C LEU A 37 1.28 9.08 -6.12
N ASP A 38 2.03 10.18 -6.14
CA ASP A 38 1.88 11.24 -5.15
C ASP A 38 0.63 12.08 -5.42
N PHE A 39 0.30 12.32 -6.69
CA PHE A 39 -0.96 12.97 -7.06
C PHE A 39 -2.17 12.13 -6.67
N ILE A 40 -2.14 10.83 -6.94
CA ILE A 40 -3.17 9.87 -6.48
C ILE A 40 -3.32 9.94 -4.96
N ARG A 41 -2.21 9.93 -4.21
CA ARG A 41 -2.25 10.05 -2.75
C ARG A 41 -2.91 11.36 -2.31
N ALA A 42 -2.56 12.48 -2.93
CA ALA A 42 -3.18 13.77 -2.62
C ALA A 42 -4.69 13.80 -2.90
N LEU A 43 -5.14 13.12 -3.96
CA LEU A 43 -6.57 12.95 -4.25
C LEU A 43 -7.27 12.13 -3.15
N HIS A 44 -6.67 11.03 -2.70
CA HIS A 44 -7.16 10.23 -1.58
C HIS A 44 -7.25 11.04 -0.29
N ASP A 45 -6.17 11.74 0.07
CA ASP A 45 -6.09 12.57 1.29
C ASP A 45 -7.13 13.71 1.30
N SER A 46 -7.56 14.15 0.10
CA SER A 46 -8.57 15.20 -0.08
C SER A 46 -10.00 14.66 -0.26
N GLY A 47 -10.20 13.34 -0.19
CA GLY A 47 -11.51 12.70 -0.38
C GLY A 47 -12.00 12.62 -1.83
N PHE A 48 -11.15 12.91 -2.81
CA PHE A 48 -11.50 12.86 -4.24
C PHE A 48 -11.33 11.45 -4.83
N ALA A 49 -12.04 10.47 -4.26
CA ALA A 49 -11.96 9.07 -4.65
C ALA A 49 -12.30 8.84 -6.12
N ASP A 50 -13.39 9.44 -6.63
CA ASP A 50 -13.83 9.27 -8.02
C ASP A 50 -12.79 9.83 -9.01
N MET A 51 -12.24 11.01 -8.73
CA MET A 51 -11.17 11.59 -9.58
C MET A 51 -9.90 10.74 -9.58
N ALA A 52 -9.57 10.09 -8.45
CA ALA A 52 -8.43 9.18 -8.41
C ALA A 52 -8.66 7.95 -9.31
N ILE A 53 -9.89 7.44 -9.38
CA ILE A 53 -10.27 6.34 -10.29
C ILE A 53 -10.15 6.80 -11.74
N GLU A 54 -10.76 7.93 -12.09
CA GLU A 54 -10.72 8.49 -13.45
C GLU A 54 -9.28 8.71 -13.93
N TYR A 55 -8.45 9.31 -13.08
CA TYR A 55 -7.05 9.55 -13.38
C TYR A 55 -6.29 8.25 -13.62
N VAL A 56 -6.45 7.23 -12.77
CA VAL A 56 -5.77 5.94 -12.96
C VAL A 56 -6.24 5.20 -14.22
N GLU A 57 -7.53 5.26 -14.55
CA GLU A 57 -8.03 4.65 -15.79
C GLU A 57 -7.45 5.34 -17.04
N GLN A 58 -7.26 6.66 -17.01
CA GLN A 58 -6.56 7.37 -18.08
C GLN A 58 -5.09 6.92 -18.20
N LEU A 59 -4.42 6.70 -17.06
CA LEU A 59 -3.01 6.27 -17.05
C LEU A 59 -2.80 4.87 -17.64
N ARG A 60 -3.78 3.96 -17.52
CA ARG A 60 -3.67 2.59 -18.07
C ARG A 60 -3.46 2.56 -19.58
N GLY A 61 -4.14 3.45 -20.31
CA GLY A 61 -4.07 3.53 -21.77
C GLY A 61 -3.01 4.51 -22.29
N ARG A 62 -2.36 5.30 -21.42
CA ARG A 62 -1.49 6.40 -21.83
C ARG A 62 -0.07 5.90 -22.16
N PRO A 63 0.44 6.16 -23.38
CA PRO A 63 1.84 5.88 -23.72
C PRO A 63 2.80 6.65 -22.81
N GLY A 64 3.92 6.02 -22.43
CA GLY A 64 4.97 6.65 -21.62
C GLY A 64 4.74 6.63 -20.10
N VAL A 65 3.61 6.10 -19.62
CA VAL A 65 3.43 5.83 -18.18
C VAL A 65 4.37 4.69 -17.75
N PRO A 66 5.06 4.76 -16.60
CA PRO A 66 5.88 3.65 -16.11
C PRO A 66 5.05 2.40 -15.76
N ASP A 67 5.63 1.20 -15.93
CA ASP A 67 4.96 -0.06 -15.59
C ASP A 67 4.56 -0.15 -14.12
N GLU A 68 5.37 0.40 -13.22
CA GLU A 68 5.04 0.47 -11.78
C GLU A 68 3.70 1.17 -11.54
N VAL A 69 3.43 2.26 -12.26
CA VAL A 69 2.19 3.02 -12.12
C VAL A 69 1.01 2.27 -12.73
N ARG A 70 1.20 1.64 -13.91
CA ARG A 70 0.16 0.81 -14.54
C ARG A 70 -0.19 -0.40 -13.70
N ASN A 71 0.81 -1.09 -13.15
CA ASN A 71 0.64 -2.31 -12.36
C ASN A 71 -0.01 -2.01 -11.00
N ALA A 72 0.16 -0.80 -10.46
CA ALA A 72 -0.54 -0.35 -9.26
C ALA A 72 -2.03 -0.01 -9.48
N ALA A 73 -2.50 0.05 -10.73
CA ALA A 73 -3.81 0.62 -11.05
C ALA A 73 -4.99 -0.09 -10.36
N ASP A 74 -5.02 -1.43 -10.36
CA ASP A 74 -6.08 -2.18 -9.68
C ASP A 74 -6.07 -1.92 -8.16
N TYR A 75 -4.90 -1.87 -7.53
CA TYR A 75 -4.79 -1.50 -6.11
C TYR A 75 -5.34 -0.09 -5.84
N VAL A 76 -4.95 0.89 -6.65
CA VAL A 76 -5.38 2.27 -6.47
C VAL A 76 -6.90 2.40 -6.63
N ILE A 77 -7.48 1.77 -7.65
CA ILE A 77 -8.94 1.80 -7.84
C ILE A 77 -9.63 1.13 -6.66
N GLY A 78 -9.15 -0.03 -6.22
CA GLY A 78 -9.69 -0.70 -5.03
C GLY A 78 -9.66 0.21 -3.80
N LYS A 79 -8.53 0.88 -3.56
CA LYS A 79 -8.36 1.83 -2.47
C LYS A 79 -9.30 3.02 -2.57
N SER A 80 -9.44 3.61 -3.76
CA SER A 80 -10.37 4.71 -4.01
C SER A 80 -11.80 4.34 -3.70
N LEU A 81 -12.27 3.17 -4.16
CA LEU A 81 -13.63 2.69 -3.89
C LEU A 81 -13.86 2.49 -2.38
N MET A 82 -12.86 1.96 -1.66
CA MET A 82 -12.93 1.80 -0.20
C MET A 82 -13.02 3.16 0.51
N ILE A 83 -12.17 4.13 0.15
CA ILE A 83 -12.20 5.49 0.71
C ILE A 83 -13.54 6.19 0.39
N GLY A 84 -14.00 6.08 -0.86
CA GLY A 84 -15.30 6.64 -1.26
C GLY A 84 -16.44 6.09 -0.41
N ALA A 85 -16.43 4.79 -0.13
CA ALA A 85 -17.43 4.12 0.70
C ALA A 85 -17.47 4.62 2.16
N GLU A 86 -16.38 5.15 2.72
CA GLU A 86 -16.34 5.67 4.11
C GLU A 86 -17.24 6.89 4.30
N SER A 87 -17.43 7.70 3.26
CA SER A 87 -18.25 8.92 3.30
C SER A 87 -19.72 8.70 2.91
N MET A 88 -20.10 7.48 2.51
CA MET A 88 -21.43 7.18 1.98
C MET A 88 -22.46 6.87 3.07
N THR A 89 -23.61 7.55 3.00
CA THR A 89 -24.78 7.28 3.86
C THR A 89 -25.74 6.26 3.26
N ASP A 90 -25.77 6.15 1.93
CA ASP A 90 -26.56 5.16 1.19
C ASP A 90 -25.92 3.77 1.35
N LEU A 91 -26.49 2.94 2.23
CA LEU A 91 -25.92 1.63 2.59
C LEU A 91 -25.81 0.66 1.40
N PRO A 92 -26.82 0.51 0.52
CA PRO A 92 -26.67 -0.26 -0.71
C PRO A 92 -25.51 0.20 -1.60
N LYS A 93 -25.36 1.51 -1.84
CA LYS A 93 -24.24 2.03 -2.65
C LYS A 93 -22.89 1.82 -1.97
N ARG A 94 -22.83 2.03 -0.66
CA ARG A 94 -21.64 1.75 0.16
C ARG A 94 -21.21 0.30 0.00
N GLU A 95 -22.13 -0.64 0.11
CA GLU A 95 -21.83 -2.07 -0.07
C GLU A 95 -21.39 -2.39 -1.51
N GLN A 96 -22.01 -1.78 -2.52
CA GLN A 96 -21.59 -1.94 -3.91
C GLN A 96 -20.14 -1.47 -4.12
N GLN A 97 -19.75 -0.34 -3.51
CA GLN A 97 -18.39 0.19 -3.55
C GLN A 97 -17.40 -0.74 -2.87
N LEU A 98 -17.71 -1.25 -1.67
CA LEU A 98 -16.86 -2.20 -0.96
C LEU A 98 -16.70 -3.53 -1.72
N GLN A 99 -17.75 -4.03 -2.37
CA GLN A 99 -17.64 -5.20 -3.25
C GLN A 99 -16.81 -4.91 -4.50
N GLY A 100 -16.91 -3.69 -5.04
CA GLY A 100 -16.01 -3.20 -6.09
C GLY A 100 -14.55 -3.23 -5.64
N ALA A 101 -14.27 -2.61 -4.48
CA ALA A 101 -12.94 -2.55 -3.88
C ALA A 101 -12.34 -3.95 -3.70
N ARG A 102 -13.10 -4.88 -3.11
CA ARG A 102 -12.71 -6.28 -2.96
C ARG A 102 -12.30 -6.91 -4.30
N ARG A 103 -13.12 -6.79 -5.35
CA ARG A 103 -12.80 -7.39 -6.67
C ARG A 103 -11.49 -6.85 -7.24
N TYR A 104 -11.23 -5.56 -7.07
CA TYR A 104 -9.99 -4.95 -7.51
C TYR A 104 -8.78 -5.39 -6.69
N PHE A 105 -8.91 -5.51 -5.37
CA PHE A 105 -7.85 -6.07 -4.51
C PHE A 105 -7.57 -7.54 -4.84
N ASP A 106 -8.60 -8.37 -4.97
CA ASP A 106 -8.46 -9.77 -5.36
C ASP A 106 -7.73 -9.91 -6.71
N LYS A 107 -8.10 -9.07 -7.69
CA LYS A 107 -7.44 -9.03 -8.99
C LYS A 107 -5.97 -8.62 -8.87
N PHE A 108 -5.69 -7.53 -8.17
CA PHE A 108 -4.34 -7.03 -7.94
C PHE A 108 -3.46 -8.08 -7.24
N ILE A 109 -3.98 -8.73 -6.20
CA ILE A 109 -3.26 -9.77 -5.46
C ILE A 109 -2.88 -10.94 -6.38
N ARG A 110 -3.80 -11.35 -7.25
CA ARG A 110 -3.59 -12.44 -8.20
C ARG A 110 -2.61 -12.07 -9.32
N GLU A 111 -2.72 -10.87 -9.87
CA GLU A 111 -1.99 -10.46 -11.08
C GLU A 111 -0.63 -9.81 -10.76
N GLN A 112 -0.47 -9.27 -9.56
CA GLN A 112 0.71 -8.52 -9.13
C GLN A 112 1.28 -9.04 -7.77
N PRO A 113 1.51 -10.35 -7.60
CA PRO A 113 1.84 -10.95 -6.30
C PRO A 113 3.19 -10.50 -5.72
N GLN A 114 4.06 -9.87 -6.52
CA GLN A 114 5.37 -9.36 -6.09
C GLN A 114 5.40 -7.83 -6.00
N HIS A 115 4.27 -7.15 -6.21
CA HIS A 115 4.23 -5.70 -6.18
C HIS A 115 4.51 -5.17 -4.76
N PRO A 116 5.22 -4.03 -4.60
CA PRO A 116 5.49 -3.44 -3.30
C PRO A 116 4.26 -3.15 -2.42
N ARG A 117 3.08 -3.06 -3.03
CA ARG A 117 1.78 -2.79 -2.38
C ARG A 117 0.96 -4.05 -2.07
N ILE A 118 1.50 -5.24 -2.29
CA ILE A 118 0.77 -6.49 -2.08
C ILE A 118 0.29 -6.67 -0.63
N ALA A 119 1.13 -6.28 0.34
CA ALA A 119 0.79 -6.34 1.75
C ALA A 119 -0.35 -5.36 2.08
N ASP A 120 -0.30 -4.14 1.53
CA ASP A 120 -1.34 -3.13 1.71
C ASP A 120 -2.69 -3.60 1.13
N ALA A 121 -2.68 -4.21 -0.06
CA ALA A 121 -3.89 -4.78 -0.67
C ALA A 121 -4.50 -5.90 0.19
N HIS A 122 -3.66 -6.74 0.79
CA HIS A 122 -4.12 -7.76 1.72
C HIS A 122 -4.72 -7.18 3.01
N LEU A 123 -4.13 -6.10 3.57
CA LEU A 123 -4.69 -5.40 4.72
C LEU A 123 -6.06 -4.81 4.41
N ASP A 124 -6.18 -4.09 3.29
CA ASP A 124 -7.42 -3.42 2.89
C ASP A 124 -8.53 -4.45 2.56
N LEU A 125 -8.19 -5.54 1.87
CA LEU A 125 -9.10 -6.66 1.64
C LEU A 125 -9.59 -7.27 2.95
N ALA A 126 -8.67 -7.49 3.91
CA ALA A 126 -9.02 -8.06 5.21
C ALA A 126 -9.98 -7.13 5.98
N GLN A 127 -9.77 -5.81 5.94
CA GLN A 127 -10.67 -4.85 6.57
C GLN A 127 -12.10 -4.94 6.00
N ILE A 128 -12.24 -5.02 4.68
CA ILE A 128 -13.56 -5.20 4.04
C ILE A 128 -14.22 -6.50 4.52
N LEU A 129 -13.45 -7.59 4.61
CA LEU A 129 -13.96 -8.89 5.06
C LEU A 129 -14.38 -8.84 6.55
N VAL A 130 -13.62 -8.17 7.41
CA VAL A 130 -14.00 -7.95 8.82
C VAL A 130 -15.35 -7.21 8.91
N GLU A 131 -15.53 -6.15 8.14
CA GLU A 131 -16.80 -5.41 8.13
C GLU A 131 -17.97 -6.29 7.69
N ARG A 132 -17.79 -7.14 6.68
CA ARG A 132 -18.83 -8.10 6.27
C ARG A 132 -19.12 -9.14 7.34
N GLY A 133 -18.11 -9.61 8.05
CA GLY A 133 -18.28 -10.48 9.21
C GLY A 133 -19.10 -9.83 10.32
N ARG A 134 -18.81 -8.56 10.64
CA ARG A 134 -19.57 -7.77 11.63
C ARG A 134 -21.03 -7.58 11.21
N VAL A 135 -21.27 -7.26 9.93
CA VAL A 135 -22.65 -7.13 9.40
C VAL A 135 -23.40 -8.45 9.54
N ALA A 136 -22.76 -9.58 9.21
CA ALA A 136 -23.39 -10.89 9.40
C ALA A 136 -23.71 -11.17 10.88
N LEU A 137 -22.85 -10.79 11.83
CA LEU A 137 -23.18 -10.88 13.26
C LEU A 137 -24.38 -10.02 13.65
N LEU A 138 -24.45 -8.78 13.15
CA LEU A 138 -25.61 -7.92 13.39
C LEU A 138 -26.91 -8.55 12.85
N GLN A 139 -26.85 -9.23 11.69
CA GLN A 139 -27.99 -9.98 11.16
C GLN A 139 -28.34 -11.19 12.01
N ALA A 140 -27.34 -11.90 12.56
CA ALA A 140 -27.54 -13.03 13.46
C ALA A 140 -28.21 -12.62 14.79
N ASP A 141 -27.88 -11.43 15.29
CA ASP A 141 -28.42 -10.89 16.54
C ASP A 141 -29.77 -10.17 16.35
N ASN A 142 -30.22 -9.96 15.11
CA ASN A 142 -31.51 -9.34 14.82
C ASN A 142 -32.66 -10.31 15.16
N PRO A 143 -33.62 -9.93 16.04
CA PRO A 143 -34.77 -10.77 16.38
C PRO A 143 -35.60 -11.23 15.17
N SER A 144 -35.64 -10.43 14.10
CA SER A 144 -36.37 -10.75 12.87
C SER A 144 -35.75 -11.91 12.08
N ASN A 145 -34.49 -12.26 12.38
CA ASN A 145 -33.72 -13.30 11.69
C ASN A 145 -33.41 -14.50 12.59
N GLN A 146 -34.17 -14.69 13.67
CA GLN A 146 -33.88 -15.75 14.66
C GLN A 146 -33.75 -17.14 14.02
N ASP A 147 -34.59 -17.45 13.02
CA ASP A 147 -34.55 -18.72 12.28
C ASP A 147 -33.29 -18.87 11.39
N GLN A 148 -32.66 -17.77 11.01
CA GLN A 148 -31.44 -17.71 10.18
C GLN A 148 -30.18 -17.42 11.00
N ARG A 149 -30.29 -17.30 12.32
CA ARG A 149 -29.18 -16.92 13.22
C ARG A 149 -27.93 -17.80 13.00
N SER A 150 -28.10 -19.11 12.92
CA SER A 150 -27.00 -20.05 12.73
C SER A 150 -26.30 -19.88 11.38
N GLN A 151 -27.07 -19.57 10.33
CA GLN A 151 -26.53 -19.27 8.99
C GLN A 151 -25.69 -18.00 9.03
N PHE A 152 -26.21 -16.91 9.58
CA PHE A 152 -25.46 -15.64 9.67
C PHE A 152 -24.22 -15.75 10.56
N GLN A 153 -24.26 -16.53 11.65
CA GLN A 153 -23.07 -16.86 12.42
C GLN A 153 -22.03 -17.63 11.60
N GLN A 154 -22.46 -18.57 10.75
CA GLN A 154 -21.56 -19.30 9.87
C GLN A 154 -20.94 -18.39 8.80
N GLU A 155 -21.73 -17.51 8.20
CA GLU A 155 -21.25 -16.49 7.24
C GLU A 155 -20.23 -15.56 7.89
N ALA A 156 -20.51 -15.07 9.11
CA ALA A 156 -19.58 -14.24 9.86
C ALA A 156 -18.24 -14.96 10.09
N ARG A 157 -18.28 -16.22 10.54
CA ARG A 157 -17.05 -17.03 10.70
C ARG A 157 -16.27 -17.19 9.40
N GLY A 158 -16.97 -17.38 8.28
CA GLY A 158 -16.35 -17.46 6.95
C GLY A 158 -15.60 -16.17 6.60
N PHE A 159 -16.25 -15.02 6.77
CA PHE A 159 -15.62 -13.72 6.50
C PHE A 159 -14.43 -13.44 7.41
N PHE A 160 -14.53 -13.73 8.71
CA PHE A 160 -13.41 -13.55 9.63
C PHE A 160 -12.25 -14.49 9.34
N GLU A 161 -12.51 -15.73 8.93
CA GLU A 161 -11.47 -16.67 8.53
C GLU A 161 -10.73 -16.18 7.26
N ASP A 162 -11.45 -15.67 6.27
CA ASP A 162 -10.83 -15.13 5.06
C ASP A 162 -10.06 -13.82 5.35
N ALA A 163 -10.60 -12.95 6.21
CA ALA A 163 -9.87 -11.78 6.71
C ALA A 163 -8.58 -12.18 7.43
N ARG A 164 -8.63 -13.20 8.29
CA ARG A 164 -7.46 -13.73 9.01
C ARG A 164 -6.39 -14.25 8.05
N LYS A 165 -6.77 -14.97 6.99
CA LYS A 165 -5.83 -15.41 5.94
C LYS A 165 -5.17 -14.22 5.24
N SER A 166 -5.96 -13.19 4.91
CA SER A 166 -5.43 -11.99 4.24
C SER A 166 -4.51 -11.18 5.16
N PHE A 167 -4.86 -10.98 6.43
CA PHE A 167 -3.96 -10.37 7.42
C PHE A 167 -2.68 -11.20 7.62
N ALA A 168 -2.76 -12.53 7.61
CA ALA A 168 -1.58 -13.39 7.71
C ALA A 168 -0.65 -13.23 6.49
N ALA A 169 -1.21 -13.15 5.29
CA ALA A 169 -0.44 -12.88 4.07
C ALA A 169 0.26 -11.51 4.13
N ALA A 170 -0.43 -10.46 4.57
CA ALA A 170 0.17 -9.15 4.79
C ALA A 170 1.31 -9.20 5.83
N ARG A 171 1.08 -9.85 6.98
CA ARG A 171 2.10 -10.06 8.02
C ARG A 171 3.34 -10.73 7.43
N ASP A 172 3.19 -11.81 6.67
CA ASP A 172 4.33 -12.56 6.14
C ASP A 172 5.17 -11.72 5.17
N GLN A 173 4.52 -10.85 4.38
CA GLN A 173 5.20 -9.87 3.54
C GLN A 173 5.95 -8.83 4.38
N PHE A 174 5.34 -8.29 5.45
CA PHE A 174 6.02 -7.34 6.34
C PHE A 174 7.18 -7.99 7.12
N VAL A 175 7.06 -9.26 7.52
CA VAL A 175 8.19 -10.03 8.07
C VAL A 175 9.33 -10.09 7.05
N ALA A 176 9.03 -10.42 5.79
CA ALA A 176 10.03 -10.49 4.73
C ALA A 176 10.71 -9.14 4.48
N VAL A 177 9.96 -8.03 4.52
CA VAL A 177 10.52 -6.67 4.42
C VAL A 177 11.39 -6.33 5.62
N PHE A 178 10.89 -6.53 6.85
CA PHE A 178 11.61 -6.20 8.08
C PHE A 178 12.93 -6.97 8.21
N LYS A 179 12.95 -8.24 7.81
CA LYS A 179 14.16 -9.09 7.81
C LYS A 179 15.26 -8.64 6.86
N LYS A 180 14.99 -7.75 5.90
CA LYS A 180 16.02 -7.19 5.00
C LYS A 180 16.89 -6.15 5.70
N PHE A 181 16.43 -5.56 6.79
CA PHE A 181 17.18 -4.54 7.52
C PHE A 181 18.21 -5.18 8.46
N PRO A 182 19.43 -4.61 8.57
CA PRO A 182 20.43 -5.09 9.51
C PRO A 182 20.00 -4.83 10.96
N GLY A 183 20.60 -5.58 11.90
CA GLY A 183 20.35 -5.39 13.33
C GLY A 183 20.67 -3.96 13.80
N TYR A 184 21.76 -3.39 13.31
CA TYR A 184 22.22 -2.03 13.60
C TYR A 184 22.27 -1.19 12.32
N ILE A 185 21.75 0.05 12.39
CA ILE A 185 21.85 1.07 11.34
C ILE A 185 22.46 2.33 11.99
N PRO A 186 23.58 2.87 11.47
CA PRO A 186 24.19 4.10 11.99
C PRO A 186 23.21 5.28 12.06
N GLU A 187 23.39 6.18 13.03
CA GLU A 187 22.53 7.37 13.18
C GLU A 187 22.60 8.33 11.98
N THR A 188 23.70 8.30 11.23
CA THR A 188 23.89 9.09 10.01
C THR A 188 22.96 8.63 8.89
N GLU A 189 22.47 7.38 8.92
CA GLU A 189 21.60 6.78 7.90
C GLU A 189 20.12 6.94 8.25
N LYS A 190 19.69 8.19 8.41
CA LYS A 190 18.33 8.53 8.88
C LYS A 190 17.21 7.85 8.07
N ARG A 191 17.31 7.87 6.74
CA ARG A 191 16.27 7.29 5.84
C ARG A 191 16.13 5.78 6.02
N GLU A 192 17.24 5.08 6.22
CA GLU A 192 17.20 3.62 6.36
C GLU A 192 16.62 3.23 7.73
N ARG A 193 16.95 4.00 8.78
CA ARG A 193 16.31 3.86 10.09
C ARG A 193 14.80 4.08 10.02
N GLU A 194 14.36 5.17 9.39
CA GLU A 194 12.93 5.47 9.21
C GLU A 194 12.21 4.36 8.44
N ALA A 195 12.84 3.81 7.40
CA ALA A 195 12.29 2.68 6.65
C ALA A 195 12.20 1.40 7.50
N LYS A 196 13.20 1.12 8.34
CA LYS A 196 13.17 -0.01 9.28
C LYS A 196 12.07 0.16 10.33
N ASP A 197 11.92 1.36 10.89
CA ASP A 197 10.90 1.69 11.88
C ASP A 197 9.49 1.55 11.29
N LEU A 198 9.29 2.02 10.06
CA LEU A 198 8.04 1.82 9.31
C LEU A 198 7.76 0.33 9.06
N ALA A 199 8.77 -0.44 8.64
CA ALA A 199 8.62 -1.89 8.44
C ALA A 199 8.25 -2.62 9.75
N ARG A 200 8.85 -2.21 10.88
CA ARG A 200 8.51 -2.72 12.21
C ARG A 200 7.08 -2.35 12.61
N HIS A 201 6.67 -1.12 12.37
CA HIS A 201 5.32 -0.64 12.66
C HIS A 201 4.27 -1.42 11.87
N ASN A 202 4.46 -1.59 10.56
CA ASN A 202 3.54 -2.33 9.69
C ASN A 202 3.42 -3.80 10.13
N LEU A 203 4.54 -4.43 10.52
CA LEU A 203 4.53 -5.80 11.04
C LEU A 203 3.73 -5.89 12.35
N MET A 204 3.99 -4.99 13.30
CA MET A 204 3.24 -4.91 14.56
C MET A 204 1.74 -4.76 14.31
N GLN A 205 1.36 -3.85 13.42
CA GLN A 205 -0.03 -3.57 13.09
C GLN A 205 -0.72 -4.80 12.47
N ALA A 206 -0.06 -5.51 11.55
CA ALA A 206 -0.60 -6.74 10.97
C ALA A 206 -0.78 -7.87 12.02
N GLN A 207 0.16 -8.01 12.95
CA GLN A 207 0.03 -8.98 14.05
C GLN A 207 -1.09 -8.60 15.03
N LEU A 208 -1.26 -7.31 15.31
CA LEU A 208 -2.37 -6.82 16.12
C LEU A 208 -3.72 -7.12 15.46
N HIS A 209 -3.85 -6.83 14.16
CA HIS A 209 -5.05 -7.14 13.37
C HIS A 209 -5.39 -8.63 13.37
N LEU A 210 -4.39 -9.51 13.33
CA LEU A 210 -4.60 -10.96 13.48
C LEU A 210 -5.24 -11.32 14.83
N GLY A 211 -4.82 -10.67 15.92
CA GLY A 211 -5.46 -10.86 17.23
C GLY A 211 -6.90 -10.33 17.24
N MET A 212 -7.13 -9.16 16.64
CA MET A 212 -8.46 -8.55 16.56
C MET A 212 -9.44 -9.42 15.78
N VAL A 213 -9.06 -9.89 14.59
CA VAL A 213 -9.96 -10.74 13.78
C VAL A 213 -10.23 -12.09 14.45
N GLN A 214 -9.25 -12.65 15.17
CA GLN A 214 -9.46 -13.87 15.96
C GLN A 214 -10.48 -13.63 17.08
N TYR A 215 -10.38 -12.49 17.76
CA TYR A 215 -11.37 -12.08 18.77
C TYR A 215 -12.76 -11.93 18.15
N GLU A 216 -12.90 -11.24 17.02
CA GLU A 216 -14.17 -11.07 16.31
C GLU A 216 -14.76 -12.43 15.87
N GLN A 217 -13.92 -13.35 15.39
CA GLN A 217 -14.35 -14.70 15.04
C GLN A 217 -14.91 -15.45 16.25
N ALA A 218 -14.37 -15.23 17.46
CA ALA A 218 -14.91 -15.82 18.67
C ALA A 218 -16.33 -15.33 18.98
N GLN A 219 -16.66 -14.10 18.61
CA GLN A 219 -17.99 -13.51 18.81
C GLN A 219 -19.04 -14.12 17.90
N ALA A 220 -18.63 -14.82 16.83
CA ALA A 220 -19.50 -15.57 15.94
C ALA A 220 -19.91 -16.95 16.45
N TYR A 221 -19.48 -17.32 17.66
CA TYR A 221 -19.92 -18.54 18.35
C TYR A 221 -20.88 -18.21 19.49
N ASP A 222 -21.69 -19.18 19.87
CA ASP A 222 -22.56 -19.04 21.04
C ASP A 222 -21.75 -18.83 22.33
N LYS A 223 -22.33 -18.05 23.26
CA LYS A 223 -21.60 -17.56 24.43
C LYS A 223 -21.00 -18.67 25.30
N SER A 224 -21.68 -19.82 25.39
CA SER A 224 -21.29 -21.01 26.16
C SER A 224 -20.50 -22.04 25.35
N SER A 225 -20.27 -21.82 24.06
CA SER A 225 -19.60 -22.79 23.20
C SER A 225 -18.13 -22.99 23.61
N PRO A 226 -17.64 -24.24 23.67
CA PRO A 226 -16.21 -24.52 23.81
C PRO A 226 -15.36 -23.86 22.72
N ASP A 227 -15.89 -23.75 21.50
CA ASP A 227 -15.18 -23.09 20.39
C ASP A 227 -14.95 -21.61 20.67
N ARG A 228 -15.94 -20.92 21.23
CA ARG A 228 -15.77 -19.51 21.63
C ARG A 228 -14.61 -19.35 22.59
N ARG A 229 -14.54 -20.20 23.62
CA ARG A 229 -13.45 -20.16 24.61
C ARG A 229 -12.10 -20.38 23.96
N ARG A 230 -11.97 -21.44 23.14
CA ARG A 230 -10.73 -21.75 22.42
C ARG A 230 -10.28 -20.58 21.54
N THR A 231 -11.18 -19.99 20.76
CA THR A 231 -10.87 -18.88 19.87
C THR A 231 -10.48 -17.61 20.65
N LEU A 232 -11.10 -17.35 21.81
CA LEU A 232 -10.68 -16.26 22.70
C LEU A 232 -9.27 -16.49 23.29
N ASP A 233 -8.96 -17.72 23.68
CA ASP A 233 -7.62 -18.08 24.20
C ASP A 233 -6.55 -17.91 23.10
N GLU A 234 -6.86 -18.28 21.86
CA GLU A 234 -6.01 -18.04 20.69
C GLU A 234 -5.78 -16.54 20.46
N ALA A 235 -6.83 -15.72 20.51
CA ALA A 235 -6.73 -14.27 20.37
C ALA A 235 -5.88 -13.64 21.49
N ALA A 236 -6.11 -14.04 22.74
CA ALA A 236 -5.31 -13.61 23.89
C ALA A 236 -3.84 -13.98 23.74
N GLY A 237 -3.55 -15.17 23.22
CA GLY A 237 -2.19 -15.61 22.90
C GLY A 237 -1.51 -14.74 21.85
N ILE A 238 -2.24 -14.30 20.80
CA ILE A 238 -1.72 -13.37 19.79
C ILE A 238 -1.43 -12.00 20.42
N PHE A 239 -2.38 -11.43 21.18
CA PHE A 239 -2.16 -10.13 21.83
C PHE A 239 -1.00 -10.15 22.82
N LYS A 240 -0.85 -11.25 23.58
CA LYS A 240 0.28 -11.43 24.48
C LYS A 240 1.61 -11.41 23.73
N LYS A 241 1.71 -12.13 22.60
CA LYS A 241 2.93 -12.12 21.76
C LYS A 241 3.24 -10.72 21.24
N VAL A 242 2.25 -9.99 20.74
CA VAL A 242 2.44 -8.59 20.30
C VAL A 242 2.92 -7.72 21.46
N HIS A 243 2.35 -7.85 22.65
CA HIS A 243 2.83 -7.10 23.82
C HIS A 243 4.29 -7.45 24.16
N GLU A 244 4.65 -8.73 24.16
CA GLU A 244 6.01 -9.19 24.48
C GLU A 244 7.04 -8.76 23.44
N GLU A 245 6.69 -8.75 22.15
CA GLU A 245 7.60 -8.40 21.04
C GLU A 245 7.82 -6.89 20.87
N TYR A 246 6.87 -6.04 21.29
CA TYR A 246 6.87 -4.60 20.98
C TYR A 246 6.90 -3.66 22.20
N ARG A 247 7.01 -4.19 23.41
CA ARG A 247 7.18 -3.40 24.63
C ARG A 247 8.53 -2.68 24.71
#